data_AF-A0A925DIL4-F1
#
_entry.id   AF-A0A925DIL4-F1
#
_cell.length_a   1.000
_cell.length_b   1.000
_cell.length_c   1.000
_cell.angle_alpha   90.00
_cell.angle_beta   90.00
_cell.angle_gamma   90.00
#
_symmetry.space_group_name_H-M   'P 1'
#
loop_
_entity.id
_entity.type
_entity.pdbx_description
1 polymer ?
#
loop_
_entity_poly.entity_id
_entity_poly.type
_entity_poly.pdbx_seq_one_letter_code
_entity_poly.pdbx_strand_id
1 'polypeptide(L)'
;MNIRLHLTEIQKPRVQAINLKYAKLVQKEVIEPELSEVSKYFKFMKIDSRKSEELKKILMPEQFKQYEKMKEEAIKKIMSEKLR
;
A
#
# COMPACT_ATOMS: atom_id res chain seq x y z
N MET A 1 -1.89 -12.66 11.99
CA MET A 1 -2.85 -11.74 12.65
C MET A 1 -3.49 -10.86 11.59
N ASN A 2 -4.82 -10.75 11.54
CA ASN A 2 -5.50 -9.77 10.69
C ASN A 2 -5.53 -8.43 11.43
N ILE A 3 -4.43 -7.67 11.35
CA ILE A 3 -4.40 -6.30 11.88
C ILE A 3 -5.35 -5.48 11.01
N ARG A 4 -6.44 -4.98 11.60
CA ARG A 4 -7.42 -4.11 10.91
C ARG A 4 -7.18 -2.68 11.36
N LEU A 5 -7.20 -1.72 10.44
CA LEU A 5 -6.95 -0.30 10.74
C LEU A 5 -8.08 0.43 11.49
N HIS A 6 -9.11 -0.29 11.95
CA HIS A 6 -10.28 0.23 12.69
C HIS A 6 -10.72 1.61 12.20
N LEU A 7 -11.03 1.70 10.90
CA LEU A 7 -11.40 2.96 10.24
C LEU A 7 -12.77 3.45 10.73
N THR A 8 -12.89 4.74 11.02
CA THR A 8 -14.19 5.36 11.33
C THR A 8 -15.10 5.37 10.08
N GLU A 9 -16.41 5.53 10.28
CA GLU A 9 -17.37 5.63 9.16
C GLU A 9 -17.05 6.79 8.20
N ILE A 10 -16.43 7.85 8.70
CA ILE A 10 -15.99 9.01 7.89
C ILE A 10 -14.70 8.68 7.12
N GLN A 11 -13.79 7.89 7.71
CA GLN A 11 -12.53 7.51 7.07
C GLN A 11 -12.73 6.44 5.99
N LYS A 12 -13.63 5.47 6.20
CA LYS A 12 -13.89 4.35 5.28
C LYS A 12 -14.05 4.76 3.81
N PRO A 13 -14.99 5.65 3.42
CA PRO A 13 -15.17 6.00 2.02
C PRO A 13 -13.93 6.69 1.43
N ARG A 14 -13.22 7.49 2.23
CA ARG A 14 -12.01 8.19 1.77
C ARG A 14 -10.86 7.21 1.55
N VAL A 15 -10.65 6.26 2.46
CA VAL A 15 -9.63 5.21 2.33
C VAL A 15 -9.95 4.27 1.15
N GLN A 16 -11.23 3.93 0.94
CA GLN A 16 -11.67 3.15 -0.22
C GLN A 16 -11.38 3.88 -1.53
N ALA A 17 -11.69 5.18 -1.62
CA ALA A 17 -11.39 5.99 -2.79
C ALA A 17 -9.88 6.04 -3.09
N ILE A 18 -9.04 6.22 -2.05
CA ILE A 18 -7.57 6.15 -2.19
C ILE A 18 -7.16 4.76 -2.67
N ASN A 19 -7.64 3.69 -2.04
CA ASN A 19 -7.28 2.33 -2.45
C ASN A 19 -7.64 2.05 -3.90
N LEU A 20 -8.84 2.46 -4.35
CA LEU A 20 -9.28 2.29 -5.73
C LEU A 20 -8.44 3.12 -6.71
N LYS A 21 -8.13 4.38 -6.36
CA LYS A 21 -7.25 5.26 -7.17
C LYS A 21 -5.89 4.60 -7.39
N TYR A 22 -5.26 4.15 -6.31
CA TYR A 22 -3.91 3.59 -6.37
C TYR A 22 -3.90 2.17 -6.98
N ALA A 23 -4.96 1.38 -6.84
CA ALA A 23 -5.11 0.12 -7.56
C ALA A 23 -5.15 0.33 -9.09
N LYS A 24 -5.91 1.32 -9.56
CA LYS A 24 -5.94 1.69 -10.99
C LYS A 24 -4.58 2.17 -11.49
N LEU A 25 -3.83 2.91 -10.68
CA LEU A 25 -2.47 3.35 -11.03
C LEU A 25 -1.50 2.16 -11.13
N VAL A 26 -1.54 1.22 -10.18
CA VAL A 26 -0.72 0.01 -10.26
C VAL A 26 -1.07 -0.79 -11.52
N GLN A 27 -2.36 -1.00 -11.79
CA GLN A 27 -2.81 -1.69 -13.00
C GLN A 27 -2.20 -1.05 -14.25
N LYS A 28 -2.38 0.27 -14.41
CA LYS A 28 -1.93 1.01 -15.59
C LYS A 28 -0.41 1.15 -15.72
N GLU A 29 0.31 1.33 -14.62
CA GLU A 29 1.73 1.71 -14.67
C GLU A 29 2.70 0.54 -14.41
N VAL A 30 2.21 -0.55 -13.80
CA VAL A 30 3.02 -1.68 -13.34
C VAL A 30 2.59 -3.01 -13.98
N ILE A 31 1.28 -3.27 -14.09
CA ILE A 31 0.75 -4.57 -14.55
C ILE A 31 0.58 -4.62 -16.06
N GLU A 32 -0.13 -3.64 -16.65
CA GLU A 32 -0.40 -3.58 -18.09
C GLU A 32 0.85 -3.36 -18.95
N PRO A 33 1.84 -2.54 -18.55
CA PRO A 33 3.01 -2.32 -19.38
C PRO A 33 4.01 -3.48 -19.26
N GLU A 34 4.60 -3.88 -20.38
CA GLU A 34 5.70 -4.85 -20.44
C GLU A 34 6.99 -4.24 -19.86
N LEU A 35 7.16 -4.37 -18.55
CA LEU A 35 8.29 -3.85 -17.78
C LEU A 35 9.13 -5.00 -17.22
N SER A 36 10.44 -4.76 -17.09
CA SER A 36 11.30 -5.63 -16.30
C SER A 36 10.82 -5.68 -14.84
N GLU A 37 11.09 -6.78 -14.14
CA GLU A 37 10.73 -6.94 -12.72
C GLU A 37 11.31 -5.84 -11.83
N VAL A 38 12.54 -5.38 -12.14
CA VAL A 38 13.19 -4.27 -11.44
C VAL A 38 12.42 -2.95 -11.67
N SER A 39 12.03 -2.67 -12.92
CA SER A 39 11.24 -1.49 -13.25
C SER A 39 9.85 -1.53 -12.61
N LYS A 40 9.18 -2.69 -12.59
CA LYS A 40 7.90 -2.89 -11.90
C LYS A 40 8.02 -2.58 -10.41
N TYR A 41 9.07 -3.09 -9.77
CA TYR A 41 9.35 -2.84 -8.35
C TYR A 41 9.51 -1.34 -8.04
N PHE A 42 10.38 -0.63 -8.77
CA PHE A 42 10.60 0.80 -8.53
C PHE A 42 9.33 1.63 -8.77
N LYS A 43 8.56 1.32 -9.81
CA LYS A 43 7.28 1.99 -10.06
C LYS A 43 6.26 1.72 -8.96
N PHE A 44 6.11 0.47 -8.54
CA PHE A 44 5.23 0.11 -7.44
C PHE A 44 5.62 0.86 -6.15
N MET A 45 6.91 0.88 -5.78
CA MET A 45 7.39 1.60 -4.60
C MET A 45 7.07 3.10 -4.65
N LYS A 46 7.19 3.73 -5.83
CA LYS A 46 6.84 5.14 -6.03
C LYS A 46 5.34 5.39 -5.84
N ILE A 47 4.50 4.50 -6.38
CA ILE A 47 3.05 4.56 -6.25
C ILE A 47 2.61 4.34 -4.80
N ASP A 48 3.21 3.35 -4.13
CA ASP A 48 2.94 3.01 -2.74
C ASP A 48 3.38 4.12 -1.76
N SER A 49 4.51 4.78 -2.01
CA SER A 49 4.94 5.96 -1.22
C SER A 49 3.90 7.08 -1.29
N ARG A 50 3.43 7.43 -2.49
CA ARG A 50 2.38 8.45 -2.68
C ARG A 50 1.07 8.05 -2.00
N LYS A 51 0.69 6.76 -2.05
CA LYS A 51 -0.47 6.23 -1.33
C LYS A 51 -0.33 6.43 0.18
N SER A 52 0.84 6.11 0.74
CA SER A 52 1.13 6.32 2.17
C SER A 52 0.98 7.80 2.56
N GLU A 53 1.51 8.73 1.76
CA GLU A 53 1.38 10.17 2.03
C GLU A 53 -0.07 10.65 2.03
N GLU A 54 -0.90 10.15 1.11
CA GLU A 54 -2.33 10.47 1.09
C GLU A 54 -3.07 9.84 2.28
N LEU A 55 -2.77 8.59 2.65
CA LEU A 55 -3.37 7.93 3.81
C LEU A 55 -2.99 8.63 5.13
N LYS A 56 -1.77 9.15 5.26
CA LYS A 56 -1.31 9.89 6.45
C LYS A 56 -2.17 11.12 6.76
N LYS A 57 -2.79 11.73 5.74
CA LYS A 57 -3.68 12.89 5.90
C LYS A 57 -5.09 12.52 6.37
N ILE A 58 -5.43 11.23 6.38
CA ILE A 58 -6.78 10.71 6.67
C ILE A 58 -6.80 9.85 7.93
N LEU A 59 -5.76 9.05 8.12
CA LEU A 59 -5.59 8.20 9.27
C LEU A 59 -5.10 9.01 10.48
N MET A 60 -5.55 8.62 11.67
CA MET A 60 -4.95 9.10 12.92
C MET A 60 -3.52 8.57 13.05
N PRO A 61 -2.65 9.22 13.84
CA PRO A 61 -1.26 8.81 14.00
C PRO A 61 -1.10 7.32 14.36
N GLU A 62 -1.95 6.81 15.25
CA GLU A 62 -1.93 5.42 15.71
C GLU A 62 -2.33 4.45 14.59
N GLN A 63 -3.34 4.82 13.81
CA GLN A 63 -3.78 4.04 12.64
C GLN A 63 -2.68 4.03 11.57
N PHE A 64 -2.02 5.16 11.32
CA PHE A 64 -0.93 5.23 10.35
C PHE A 64 0.27 4.37 10.80
N LYS A 65 0.62 4.41 12.08
CA LYS A 65 1.67 3.55 12.65
C LYS A 65 1.34 2.05 12.49
N GLN A 66 0.08 1.66 12.70
CA GLN A 66 -0.36 0.29 12.45
C GLN A 66 -0.25 -0.07 10.96
N TYR A 67 -0.62 0.83 10.06
CA TYR A 67 -0.49 0.64 8.62
C TYR A 67 0.96 0.41 8.20
N GLU A 68 1.89 1.22 8.71
CA GLU A 68 3.33 1.05 8.44
C GLU A 68 3.83 -0.31 8.94
N LYS A 69 3.43 -0.72 10.14
CA LYS A 69 3.78 -2.04 10.69
C LYS A 69 3.24 -3.18 9.81
N MET A 70 2.00 -3.09 9.34
CA MET A 70 1.43 -4.07 8.42
C MET A 70 2.21 -4.18 7.11
N LYS A 71 2.68 -3.05 6.56
CA LYS A 71 3.53 -3.05 5.37
C LYS A 71 4.88 -3.71 5.63
N GLU A 72 5.52 -3.38 6.75
CA GLU A 72 6.80 -3.96 7.13
C GLU A 72 6.69 -5.48 7.31
N GLU A 73 5.64 -5.96 7.98
CA GLU A 73 5.35 -7.39 8.15
C GLU A 73 5.12 -8.08 6.80
N ALA A 74 4.40 -7.43 5.87
CA ALA A 74 4.19 -7.97 4.53
C ALA A 74 5.51 -8.08 3.74
N ILE A 75 6.37 -7.06 3.80
CA ILE A 75 7.69 -7.08 3.16
C ILE A 75 8.57 -8.17 3.76
N LYS A 76 8.63 -8.27 5.09
CA LYS A 76 9.38 -9.32 5.79
C LYS A 76 8.93 -10.72 5.37
N LYS A 77 7.62 -10.93 5.26
CA LYS A 77 7.06 -12.21 4.81
C LYS A 77 7.51 -12.54 3.39
N ILE A 78 7.36 -11.61 2.44
CA ILE A 78 7.79 -11.80 1.04
C ILE A 78 9.29 -12.10 0.97
N MET A 79 10.13 -11.36 1.72
CA MET A 79 11.58 -11.60 1.76
C MET A 79 11.90 -12.99 2.31
N SER A 80 11.24 -13.40 3.40
CA SER A 80 11.47 -14.73 4.02
C SER A 80 11.02 -15.88 3.14
N GLU A 81 9.98 -15.70 2.31
CA GLU A 81 9.50 -16.70 1.35
C GLU A 81 10.41 -16.79 0.13
N LYS A 82 11.03 -15.69 -0.31
CA LYS A 82 12.00 -15.68 -1.42
C LYS A 82 13.39 -16.23 -1.06
N LEU A 83 13.72 -16.31 0.23
CA LEU A 83 15.00 -16.83 0.74
C LEU A 83 14.94 -18.32 1.13
N ARG A 84 13.80 -18.97 0.95
CA ARG A 84 13.61 -20.43 1.07
C ARG A 84 13.70 -21.09 -0.29
#